data_AF-A0A2V6SGZ0-F1
#
_entry.id   AF-A0A2V6SGZ0-F1
#
_cell.length_a   1.000
_cell.length_b   1.000
_cell.length_c   1.000
_cell.angle_alpha   90.00
_cell.angle_beta   90.00
_cell.angle_gamma   90.00
#
_symmetry.space_group_name_H-M   'P 1'
#
loop_
_entity.id
_entity.type
_entity.pdbx_description
1 polymer ?
#
loop_
_entity_poly.entity_id
_entity_poly.type
_entity_poly.pdbx_seq_one_letter_code
_entity_poly.pdbx_strand_id
1 'polypeptide(L)'
;MEQINRVGTPKALEIKDDVYRLVIRLDAVPTQGWLNAFKSAKPVAGALQPAAVSIDKTELFFHSEERAIPEWIAHIGVWMAAANATLVEEDKAMNAWRAAEEAHRQETQRRLAEMNEKLKDL
;
A
#
# COMPACT_ATOMS: atom_id res chain seq x y z
N MET A 1 5.52 4.43 8.24
CA MET A 1 5.86 3.99 6.87
C MET A 1 5.74 5.17 5.93
N GLU A 2 6.63 5.27 4.94
CA GLU A 2 6.57 6.32 3.92
C GLU A 2 5.48 6.00 2.90
N GLN A 3 4.66 7.00 2.57
CA GLN A 3 3.68 6.89 1.49
C GLN A 3 4.43 6.88 0.16
N ILE A 4 3.99 6.07 -0.80
CA ILE A 4 4.56 6.05 -2.14
C ILE A 4 3.87 7.12 -2.99
N ASN A 5 4.63 8.08 -3.51
CA ASN A 5 4.15 9.16 -4.36
C ASN A 5 4.81 9.16 -5.73
N ARG A 6 4.15 9.82 -6.69
CA ARG A 6 4.70 10.05 -8.03
C ARG A 6 5.67 11.22 -8.00
N VAL A 7 6.76 11.10 -8.76
CA VAL A 7 7.78 12.12 -8.91
C VAL A 7 7.81 12.61 -10.36
N GLY A 8 7.51 13.89 -10.53
CA GLY A 8 7.53 14.54 -11.84
C GLY A 8 6.41 14.10 -12.77
N THR A 9 6.54 14.45 -14.05
CA THR A 9 5.58 14.12 -15.10
C THR A 9 5.87 12.74 -15.70
N PRO A 10 4.83 12.02 -16.18
CA PRO A 10 5.03 10.79 -16.94
C PRO A 10 5.88 11.06 -18.19
N LYS A 11 6.71 10.08 -18.56
CA LYS A 11 7.55 10.15 -19.77
C LYS A 11 7.18 9.01 -20.71
N ALA A 12 7.07 9.32 -22.00
CA ALA A 12 7.04 8.30 -23.03
C ALA A 12 8.47 7.75 -23.25
N LEU A 13 8.58 6.43 -23.34
CA LEU A 13 9.84 5.73 -23.60
C LEU A 13 9.92 5.21 -25.03
N GLU A 14 8.79 4.73 -25.57
CA GLU A 14 8.70 4.11 -26.88
C GLU A 14 7.27 4.28 -27.43
N ILE A 15 7.12 4.25 -28.75
CA ILE A 15 5.84 4.17 -29.45
C ILE A 15 5.89 3.05 -30.49
N LYS A 16 4.84 2.23 -30.54
CA LYS A 16 4.63 1.21 -31.57
C LYS A 16 3.15 1.13 -31.90
N ASP A 17 2.81 1.24 -33.19
CA ASP A 17 1.43 1.16 -33.68
C ASP A 17 0.45 2.07 -32.90
N ASP A 18 0.83 3.34 -32.69
CA ASP A 18 0.10 4.35 -31.89
C ASP A 18 -0.09 4.04 -30.40
N VAL A 19 0.57 3.00 -29.89
CA VAL A 19 0.62 2.65 -28.48
C VAL A 19 1.94 3.11 -27.87
N TYR A 20 1.85 3.99 -26.88
CA TYR A 20 2.98 4.51 -26.13
C TYR A 20 3.30 3.60 -24.95
N ARG A 21 4.58 3.31 -24.74
CA ARG A 21 5.09 2.82 -23.46
C ARG A 21 5.47 4.00 -22.58
N LEU A 22 4.78 4.17 -21.47
CA LEU A 22 5.00 5.26 -20.53
C LEU A 22 5.68 4.79 -19.25
N VAL A 23 6.41 5.70 -18.62
CA VAL A 23 6.99 5.52 -17.28
C VAL A 23 6.58 6.65 -16.35
N ILE A 24 6.27 6.31 -15.11
CA ILE A 24 6.06 7.22 -13.98
C ILE A 24 7.10 6.87 -12.92
N ARG A 25 7.83 7.87 -12.43
CA ARG A 25 8.78 7.68 -11.34
C ARG A 25 8.08 7.79 -9.99
N LEU A 26 8.56 7.01 -9.04
CA LEU A 26 8.12 6.97 -7.65
C LEU A 26 9.21 7.55 -6.75
N ASP A 27 8.84 8.08 -5.60
CA ASP A 27 9.76 8.62 -4.58
C ASP A 27 10.48 7.53 -3.80
N ALA A 28 9.84 6.38 -3.63
CA ALA A 28 10.37 5.22 -2.93
C ALA A 28 10.04 3.90 -3.65
N VAL A 29 10.79 2.85 -3.32
CA VAL A 29 10.55 1.50 -3.83
C VAL A 29 9.33 0.91 -3.10
N PRO A 30 8.26 0.52 -3.80
CA PRO A 30 7.09 -0.07 -3.16
C PRO A 30 7.41 -1.39 -2.49
N THR A 31 6.85 -1.62 -1.31
CA THR A 31 6.93 -2.92 -0.63
C THR A 31 6.02 -3.95 -1.30
N GLN A 32 6.25 -5.24 -1.03
CA GLN A 32 5.40 -6.30 -1.58
C GLN A 32 3.92 -6.15 -1.16
N GLY A 33 3.66 -5.72 0.09
CA GLY A 33 2.29 -5.45 0.56
C GLY A 33 1.61 -4.34 -0.24
N TRP A 34 2.34 -3.25 -0.51
CA TRP A 34 1.85 -2.17 -1.36
C TRP A 34 1.56 -2.63 -2.78
N LEU A 35 2.46 -3.41 -3.39
CA LEU A 35 2.26 -3.97 -4.74
C LEU A 35 1.00 -4.84 -4.81
N ASN A 36 0.79 -5.69 -3.82
CA ASN A 36 -0.40 -6.53 -3.72
C ASN A 36 -1.67 -5.68 -3.58
N ALA A 37 -1.65 -4.64 -2.73
CA ALA A 37 -2.78 -3.73 -2.55
C ALA A 37 -3.10 -2.94 -3.83
N PHE A 38 -2.07 -2.43 -4.52
CA PHE A 38 -2.21 -1.74 -5.79
C PHE A 38 -2.83 -2.65 -6.86
N LYS A 39 -2.33 -3.88 -6.99
CA LYS A 39 -2.82 -4.87 -7.96
C LYS A 39 -4.24 -5.36 -7.65
N SER A 40 -4.62 -5.35 -6.38
CA SER A 40 -5.96 -5.75 -5.91
C SER A 40 -6.99 -4.62 -5.99
N ALA A 41 -6.58 -3.40 -6.38
CA ALA A 41 -7.49 -2.29 -6.57
C ALA A 41 -8.56 -2.64 -7.63
N LYS A 42 -9.79 -2.15 -7.44
CA LYS A 42 -10.89 -2.47 -8.35
C LYS A 42 -10.54 -1.99 -9.78
N PRO A 43 -10.67 -2.87 -10.79
CA PRO A 43 -10.55 -2.46 -12.19
C PRO A 43 -11.57 -1.36 -12.50
N VAL A 44 -11.18 -0.43 -13.35
CA VAL A 44 -12.14 0.48 -13.98
C VAL A 44 -12.58 -0.14 -15.30
N ALA A 45 -13.85 0.00 -15.64
CA ALA A 45 -14.45 -0.66 -16.79
C ALA A 45 -13.60 -0.47 -18.08
N GLY A 46 -13.40 -1.55 -18.84
CA GLY A 46 -12.62 -1.52 -20.08
C GLY A 46 -11.16 -1.99 -19.92
N ALA A 47 -10.23 -1.30 -20.57
CA ALA A 47 -8.82 -1.69 -20.71
C ALA A 47 -7.90 -1.21 -19.56
N LEU A 48 -8.43 -0.39 -18.66
CA LEU A 48 -7.68 0.24 -17.56
C LEU A 48 -7.64 -0.67 -16.34
N GLN A 49 -6.61 -1.50 -16.28
CA GLN A 49 -6.44 -2.47 -15.21
C GLN A 49 -5.14 -2.24 -14.43
N PRO A 50 -5.16 -2.28 -13.09
CA PRO A 50 -3.93 -2.26 -12.29
C PRO A 50 -2.98 -3.39 -12.67
N ALA A 51 -3.52 -4.53 -13.10
CA ALA A 51 -2.76 -5.69 -13.57
C ALA A 51 -1.85 -5.36 -14.77
N ALA A 52 -2.27 -4.45 -15.67
CA ALA A 52 -1.52 -4.06 -16.85
C ALA A 52 -0.36 -3.06 -16.57
N VAL A 53 -0.23 -2.61 -15.32
CA VAL A 53 0.85 -1.71 -14.89
C VAL A 53 2.04 -2.51 -14.35
N SER A 54 3.19 -2.48 -14.99
CA SER A 54 4.40 -3.11 -14.45
C SER A 54 5.12 -2.16 -13.50
N ILE A 55 5.69 -2.66 -12.41
CA ILE A 55 6.46 -1.83 -11.47
C ILE A 55 7.82 -2.50 -11.27
N ASP A 56 8.89 -1.76 -11.52
CA ASP A 56 10.26 -2.17 -11.24
C ASP A 56 10.96 -1.07 -10.44
N LYS A 57 11.44 -1.41 -9.24
CA LYS A 57 12.03 -0.48 -8.28
C LYS A 57 11.13 0.76 -8.07
N THR A 58 11.57 1.92 -8.55
CA THR A 58 10.87 3.21 -8.44
C THR A 58 10.22 3.63 -9.76
N GLU A 59 10.06 2.71 -10.71
CA GLU A 59 9.51 3.01 -12.03
C GLU A 59 8.26 2.18 -12.29
N LEU A 60 7.18 2.88 -12.65
CA LEU A 60 5.88 2.31 -13.00
C LEU A 60 5.67 2.47 -14.49
N PHE A 61 5.41 1.36 -15.18
CA PHE A 61 5.27 1.27 -16.62
C PHE A 61 3.86 0.86 -17.03
N PHE A 62 3.34 1.45 -18.10
CA PHE A 62 2.08 1.04 -18.70
C PHE A 62 2.07 1.37 -20.20
N HIS A 63 1.15 0.75 -20.92
CA HIS A 63 0.96 0.98 -22.35
C HIS A 63 -0.38 1.65 -22.60
N SER A 64 -0.40 2.68 -23.45
CA SER A 64 -1.64 3.42 -23.74
C SER A 64 -1.57 4.10 -25.10
N GLU A 65 -2.70 4.16 -25.78
CA GLU A 65 -2.92 5.16 -26.83
C GLU A 65 -2.92 6.57 -26.23
N GLU A 66 -2.53 7.58 -27.00
CA GLU A 66 -2.38 8.97 -26.53
C GLU A 66 -3.65 9.50 -25.84
N ARG A 67 -4.81 9.25 -26.45
CA ARG A 67 -6.13 9.70 -25.95
C ARG A 67 -6.48 9.17 -24.56
N ALA A 68 -5.95 8.01 -24.18
CA ALA A 68 -6.25 7.35 -22.91
C ALA A 68 -5.19 7.65 -21.82
N ILE A 69 -4.09 8.31 -22.15
CA ILE A 69 -3.01 8.64 -21.18
C ILE A 69 -3.55 9.45 -19.98
N PRO A 70 -4.38 10.50 -20.14
CA PRO A 70 -4.90 11.26 -19.01
C PRO A 70 -5.73 10.40 -18.04
N GLU A 71 -6.51 9.47 -18.59
CA GLU A 71 -7.35 8.55 -17.83
C GLU A 71 -6.50 7.53 -17.04
N TRP A 72 -5.46 6.98 -17.67
CA TRP A 72 -4.45 6.16 -17.00
C TRP A 72 -3.81 6.89 -15.82
N ILE A 73 -3.36 8.13 -16.01
CA ILE A 73 -2.70 8.94 -14.99
C ILE A 73 -3.63 9.17 -13.79
N ALA A 74 -4.92 9.42 -14.04
CA ALA A 74 -5.91 9.61 -12.99
C ALA A 74 -6.15 8.32 -12.20
N HIS A 75 -6.35 7.19 -12.87
CA HIS A 75 -6.62 5.91 -12.21
C HIS A 75 -5.40 5.36 -11.47
N ILE A 76 -4.19 5.50 -12.02
CA ILE A 76 -2.95 5.17 -11.30
C ILE A 76 -2.90 5.96 -9.99
N GLY A 77 -3.25 7.25 -10.00
CA GLY A 77 -3.33 8.06 -8.78
C GLY A 77 -4.31 7.49 -7.74
N VAL A 78 -5.50 7.07 -8.18
CA VAL A 78 -6.51 6.45 -7.30
C VAL A 78 -6.02 5.12 -6.72
N TRP A 79 -5.42 4.26 -7.54
CA TRP A 79 -4.91 2.96 -7.09
C TRP A 79 -3.73 3.12 -6.14
N MET A 80 -2.84 4.08 -6.37
CA MET A 80 -1.76 4.43 -5.43
C MET A 80 -2.30 4.90 -4.09
N ALA A 81 -3.32 5.78 -4.10
CA ALA A 81 -3.94 6.26 -2.87
C ALA A 81 -4.58 5.12 -2.05
N ALA A 82 -5.26 4.18 -2.71
CA ALA A 82 -5.83 3.00 -2.08
C ALA A 82 -4.75 2.07 -1.48
N ALA A 83 -3.64 1.85 -2.21
CA ALA A 83 -2.52 1.05 -1.72
C ALA A 83 -1.84 1.70 -0.50
N ASN A 84 -1.62 3.02 -0.53
CA ASN A 84 -1.09 3.76 0.61
C ASN A 84 -2.02 3.69 1.83
N ALA A 85 -3.34 3.79 1.64
CA ALA A 85 -4.31 3.66 2.72
C ALA A 85 -4.26 2.27 3.37
N THR A 86 -4.07 1.21 2.57
CA THR A 86 -3.96 -0.16 3.08
C THR A 86 -2.76 -0.32 4.01
N LEU A 87 -1.59 0.24 3.66
CA LEU A 87 -0.41 0.22 4.53
C LEU A 87 -0.65 0.92 5.87
N VAL A 88 -1.41 2.03 5.86
CA VAL A 88 -1.73 2.77 7.09
C VAL A 88 -2.66 1.95 7.99
N GLU A 89 -3.65 1.27 7.43
CA GLU A 89 -4.57 0.44 8.19
C GLU A 89 -3.90 -0.83 8.76
N GLU A 90 -3.01 -1.46 7.99
CA GLU A 90 -2.19 -2.60 8.48
C GLU A 90 -1.31 -2.19 9.67
N ASP A 91 -0.68 -1.01 9.62
CA ASP A 91 0.12 -0.50 10.73
C ASP A 91 -0.71 -0.23 11.99
N LYS A 92 -1.90 0.40 11.82
CA LYS A 92 -2.84 0.61 12.92
C LYS A 92 -3.29 -0.71 13.54
N ALA A 93 -3.62 -1.71 12.72
CA ALA A 93 -4.05 -3.02 13.20
C ALA A 93 -2.93 -3.72 13.98
N MET A 94 -1.69 -3.67 13.50
CA MET A 94 -0.54 -4.24 14.19
C MET A 94 -0.26 -3.54 15.52
N ASN A 95 -0.33 -2.21 15.55
CA ASN A 95 -0.14 -1.43 16.78
C ASN A 95 -1.25 -1.70 17.80
N ALA A 96 -2.50 -1.80 17.36
CA ALA A 96 -3.62 -2.16 18.21
C ALA A 96 -3.47 -3.58 18.80
N TRP A 97 -3.03 -4.55 18.00
CA TRP A 97 -2.77 -5.91 18.46
C TRP A 97 -1.66 -5.94 19.53
N ARG A 98 -0.55 -5.22 19.31
CA ARG A 98 0.53 -5.12 20.30
C ARG A 98 0.08 -4.47 21.60
N ALA A 99 -0.74 -3.42 21.52
CA ALA A 99 -1.29 -2.76 22.70
C ALA A 99 -2.24 -3.67 23.49
N ALA A 100 -3.08 -4.45 22.80
CA ALA A 100 -3.96 -5.43 23.42
C ALA A 100 -3.19 -6.56 24.12
N GLU A 101 -2.13 -7.07 23.49
CA GLU A 101 -1.27 -8.10 24.08
C GLU A 101 -0.56 -7.59 25.34
N GLU A 102 -0.05 -6.35 25.30
CA GLU A 102 0.58 -5.73 26.45
C GLU A 102 -0.40 -5.51 27.60
N ALA A 103 -1.61 -5.04 27.31
CA ALA A 103 -2.66 -4.88 28.31
C ALA A 103 -3.04 -6.22 28.97
N HIS A 104 -3.16 -7.28 28.17
CA HIS A 104 -3.46 -8.63 28.68
C HIS A 104 -2.33 -9.15 29.58
N ARG A 105 -1.06 -8.92 29.21
CA ARG A 105 0.09 -9.29 30.06
C ARG A 105 0.09 -8.54 31.39
N GLN A 106 -0.16 -7.22 31.36
CA GLN A 106 -0.22 -6.41 32.58
C GLN A 106 -1.36 -6.83 33.50
N GLU A 107 -2.55 -7.13 32.95
CA GLU A 107 -3.67 -7.61 33.74
C GLU A 107 -3.39 -8.99 34.36
N THR A 108 -2.77 -9.88 33.60
CA THR A 108 -2.35 -11.20 34.11
C THR A 108 -1.35 -11.05 35.27
N GLN A 109 -0.34 -10.18 35.12
CA GLN A 109 0.64 -9.91 36.18
C GLN A 109 -0.02 -9.32 37.42
N ARG A 110 -0.95 -8.37 37.25
CA ARG A 110 -1.69 -7.77 38.36
C ARG A 110 -2.49 -8.82 39.15
N ARG A 111 -3.23 -9.69 38.45
CA ARG A 111 -4.01 -10.76 39.10
C ARG A 111 -3.12 -11.74 39.86
N LEU A 112 -1.95 -12.07 39.33
CA LEU A 112 -0.96 -12.91 40.01
C LEU A 112 -0.40 -12.23 41.27
N ALA A 113 -0.08 -10.93 41.19
CA ALA A 113 0.40 -10.16 42.33
C ALA A 113 -0.65 -10.07 43.45
N GLU A 114 -1.91 -9.77 43.09
CA GLU A 114 -3.03 -9.73 44.03
C GLU A 114 -3.27 -11.08 44.72
N MET A 115 -3.11 -12.21 44.00
CA MET A 115 -3.21 -13.54 44.59
C MET A 115 -2.04 -13.84 45.54
N ASN A 116 -0.82 -13.49 45.14
CA ASN A 116 0.37 -13.69 45.98
C ASN A 116 0.31 -12.88 47.27
N GLU A 117 -0.26 -11.66 47.25
CA GLU A 117 -0.51 -10.88 48.46
C GLU A 117 -1.48 -11.60 49.41
N LYS A 118 -2.62 -12.07 48.90
CA LYS A 118 -3.60 -12.83 49.71
C LYS A 118 -3.02 -14.11 50.32
N LEU A 119 -2.10 -14.76 49.62
CA LEU A 119 -1.43 -15.97 50.11
C LEU A 119 -0.39 -15.69 51.21
N LYS A 120 0.13 -14.46 51.35
CA LYS A 120 1.06 -14.09 52.42
C LYS A 120 0.38 -13.88 53.77
N ASP A 121 -0.92 -13.58 53.76
CA ASP A 121 -1.73 -13.35 54.96
C ASP A 121 -2.37 -14.65 55.52
N LEU A 122 -1.96 -15.82 54.99
CA LEU A 122 -2.31 -17.16 55.46
C LEU A 122 -1.14 -17.81 56.20
#